data_AF-A0A3A0C700-F1
#
_entry.id   AF-A0A3A0C700-F1
#
_cell.length_a   1.000
_cell.length_b   1.000
_cell.length_c   1.000
_cell.angle_alpha   90.00
_cell.angle_beta   90.00
_cell.angle_gamma   90.00
#
_symmetry.space_group_name_H-M   'P 1'
#
loop_
_entity.id
_entity.type
_entity.pdbx_description
1 polymer ?
#
loop_
_entity_poly.entity_id
_entity_poly.type
_entity_poly.pdbx_seq_one_letter_code
_entity_poly.pdbx_strand_id
1 'polypeptide(L)'
;MTRWLILLSILLAPGARCCCVWDRDTLNSEVKGLEAVQEVLTGKVERFPAAYYEMRLERMRAAVKRDRYDFPAYDDAAVALDRLSRFDEALDWMEQKRLALQDALDGRIPEGHRFNDKSRLREQLHRKYVNEASFALHRWMAGGAKRERVDDISAARAMMVQARELNSRFGAERYLLIFIDWIIQGERPEANRLLPDALNLRFADKTALGDNSTLKDKGLDDCFTALASLIRGSEHWENVDLFYTLSLAFAVDGKQSLSYMARLRAFELIDQGKRSMVPESPAGDELKKLLIPVRLESGRLLEIKALGDDARREVEEEFQRRRDFARRWNEARMAHMETNLGLGMHPDLDPRFWSNFQPPTYLPRELPRPEARPEVPAAASGQERGPGSSLPAAQAAPVPAAQEAIPLGTWMLMLGGGLVFVVLVGAVWFLRNPGRESRP
;
A
#
# COMPACT_ATOMS: atom_id res chain seq x y z
N MET A 1 -35.55 47.08 -13.87
CA MET A 1 -35.49 45.73 -14.49
C MET A 1 -34.07 45.25 -14.73
N THR A 2 -33.16 46.09 -15.24
CA THR A 2 -31.76 45.72 -15.55
C THR A 2 -30.96 45.15 -14.36
N ARG A 3 -31.17 45.66 -13.13
CA ARG A 3 -30.51 45.15 -11.92
C ARG A 3 -30.95 43.72 -11.52
N TRP A 4 -32.21 43.36 -11.77
CA TRP A 4 -32.75 42.03 -11.47
C TRP A 4 -32.33 41.00 -12.51
N LEU A 5 -32.20 41.41 -13.79
CA LEU A 5 -31.67 40.55 -14.84
C LEU A 5 -30.20 40.17 -14.61
N ILE A 6 -29.36 41.10 -14.15
CA ILE A 6 -27.95 40.80 -13.82
C ILE A 6 -27.83 39.80 -12.65
N LEU A 7 -28.67 39.95 -11.61
CA LEU A 7 -28.70 39.03 -10.48
C LEU A 7 -29.19 37.63 -10.87
N LEU A 8 -30.18 37.56 -11.76
CA LEU A 8 -30.68 36.30 -12.32
C LEU A 8 -29.61 35.62 -13.21
N SER A 9 -28.85 36.38 -14.00
CA SER A 9 -27.74 35.86 -14.81
C SER A 9 -26.58 35.30 -13.97
N ILE A 10 -26.33 35.86 -12.77
CA ILE A 10 -25.31 35.36 -11.84
C ILE A 10 -25.78 34.09 -11.12
N LEU A 11 -27.09 33.98 -10.83
CA LEU A 11 -27.69 32.79 -10.21
C LEU A 11 -27.92 31.64 -11.21
N LEU A 12 -28.13 31.96 -12.49
CA LEU A 12 -28.29 31.02 -13.62
C LEU A 12 -26.99 30.80 -14.42
N ALA A 13 -25.82 31.02 -13.81
CA ALA A 13 -24.55 30.52 -14.34
C ALA A 13 -24.13 29.19 -13.66
N PRO A 14 -24.84 28.06 -13.88
CA PRO A 14 -24.40 26.75 -13.44
C PRO A 14 -23.23 26.32 -14.34
N GLY A 15 -22.00 26.67 -13.98
CA GLY A 15 -20.85 26.17 -14.74
C GLY A 15 -19.49 26.77 -14.43
N ALA A 16 -19.41 27.98 -13.89
CA ALA A 16 -18.12 28.64 -13.67
C ALA A 16 -17.49 28.41 -12.28
N ARG A 17 -18.07 27.54 -11.44
CA ARG A 17 -17.55 27.21 -10.10
C ARG A 17 -16.83 25.86 -10.00
N CYS A 18 -16.67 25.16 -11.11
CA CYS A 18 -15.76 24.02 -11.24
C CYS A 18 -14.50 24.42 -12.03
N CYS A 19 -14.02 25.65 -11.88
CA CYS A 19 -12.58 25.84 -11.89
C CYS A 19 -12.07 25.09 -10.65
N CYS A 20 -11.96 23.77 -10.78
CA CYS A 20 -11.16 22.93 -9.92
C CYS A 20 -9.78 23.57 -9.98
N VAL A 21 -9.51 24.46 -9.03
CA VAL A 21 -8.15 24.84 -8.69
C VAL A 21 -7.58 23.52 -8.24
N TRP A 22 -6.93 22.81 -9.16
CA TRP A 22 -5.95 21.78 -8.86
C TRP A 22 -4.81 22.53 -8.18
N ASP A 23 -5.07 22.99 -6.95
CA ASP A 23 -4.11 23.70 -6.13
C ASP A 23 -3.07 22.69 -5.69
N ARG A 24 -1.89 23.18 -5.29
CA ARG A 24 -0.80 22.37 -4.73
C ARG A 24 -1.26 21.45 -3.60
N ASP A 25 -2.35 21.81 -2.91
CA ASP A 25 -2.96 21.01 -1.86
C ASP A 25 -3.61 19.71 -2.35
N THR A 26 -3.81 19.53 -3.66
CA THR A 26 -4.42 18.32 -4.23
C THR A 26 -3.59 17.09 -3.89
N LEU A 27 -2.29 17.09 -4.18
CA LEU A 27 -1.42 15.95 -3.87
C LEU A 27 -1.37 15.68 -2.36
N ASN A 28 -1.25 16.73 -1.54
CA ASN A 28 -1.23 16.58 -0.09
C ASN A 28 -2.55 15.99 0.45
N SER A 29 -3.69 16.38 -0.13
CA SER A 29 -4.99 15.82 0.25
C SER A 29 -5.17 14.38 -0.23
N GLU A 30 -4.71 14.03 -1.45
CA GLU A 30 -4.75 12.67 -1.99
C GLU A 30 -3.89 11.69 -1.16
N VAL A 31 -2.76 12.16 -0.62
CA VAL A 31 -1.80 11.35 0.15
C VAL A 31 -2.28 11.08 1.57
N LYS A 32 -3.19 11.88 2.12
CA LYS A 32 -3.63 11.76 3.51
C LYS A 32 -4.25 10.37 3.77
N GLY A 33 -3.65 9.61 4.69
CA GLY A 33 -4.04 8.23 4.99
C GLY A 33 -3.49 7.18 4.01
N LEU A 34 -2.66 7.59 3.05
CA LEU A 34 -1.97 6.76 2.05
C LEU A 34 -0.45 6.97 2.08
N GLU A 35 0.09 7.46 3.19
CA GLU A 35 1.52 7.78 3.35
C GLU A 35 2.40 6.56 3.05
N ALA A 36 2.01 5.39 3.58
CA ALA A 36 2.69 4.12 3.33
C ALA A 36 2.71 3.72 1.84
N VAL A 37 1.64 4.06 1.10
CA VAL A 37 1.56 3.79 -0.35
C VAL A 37 2.46 4.76 -1.10
N GLN A 38 2.48 6.04 -0.73
CA GLN A 38 3.38 7.02 -1.32
C GLN A 38 4.86 6.65 -1.13
N GLU A 39 5.25 6.14 0.05
CA GLU A 39 6.58 5.61 0.29
C GLU A 39 6.92 4.48 -0.69
N VAL A 40 5.98 3.57 -0.94
CA VAL A 40 6.13 2.50 -1.93
C VAL A 40 6.30 3.05 -3.35
N LEU A 41 5.45 4.00 -3.77
CA LEU A 41 5.54 4.62 -5.10
C LEU A 41 6.90 5.30 -5.33
N THR A 42 7.46 5.89 -4.28
CA THR A 42 8.74 6.61 -4.33
C THR A 42 9.95 5.72 -4.05
N GLY A 43 9.75 4.40 -3.88
CA GLY A 43 10.82 3.43 -3.68
C GLY A 43 11.45 3.46 -2.28
N LYS A 44 10.81 4.08 -1.29
CA LYS A 44 11.19 4.00 0.12
C LYS A 44 10.65 2.69 0.71
N VAL A 45 11.15 1.57 0.21
CA VAL A 45 10.83 0.22 0.68
C VAL A 45 11.99 -0.29 1.51
N GLU A 46 11.71 -0.75 2.74
CA GLU A 46 12.74 -1.30 3.61
C GLU A 46 13.30 -2.60 3.03
N ARG A 47 14.63 -2.68 2.94
CA ARG A 47 15.35 -3.86 2.45
C ARG A 47 16.45 -4.22 3.44
N PHE A 48 16.78 -5.50 3.52
CA PHE A 48 17.87 -5.99 4.36
C PHE A 48 18.98 -6.54 3.45
N PRO A 49 20.27 -6.37 3.78
CA PRO A 49 21.36 -6.96 3.01
C PRO A 49 21.36 -8.49 3.15
N ALA A 50 21.97 -9.20 2.20
CA ALA A 50 22.04 -10.67 2.22
C ALA A 50 22.57 -11.24 3.55
N ALA A 51 23.57 -10.58 4.16
CA ALA A 51 24.13 -10.97 5.46
C ALA A 51 23.09 -11.05 6.58
N TYR A 52 22.05 -10.19 6.57
CA TYR A 52 20.93 -10.26 7.52
C TYR A 52 20.19 -11.60 7.37
N TYR A 53 19.87 -11.98 6.14
CA TYR A 53 19.10 -13.20 5.89
C TYR A 53 19.92 -14.47 6.17
N GLU A 54 21.22 -14.47 5.90
CA GLU A 54 22.10 -15.60 6.26
C GLU A 54 22.17 -15.79 7.78
N MET A 55 22.40 -14.72 8.54
CA MET A 55 22.40 -14.80 10.01
C MET A 55 21.04 -15.25 10.54
N ARG A 56 19.93 -14.74 10.00
CA ARG A 56 18.58 -15.19 10.37
C ARG A 56 18.38 -16.68 10.08
N LEU A 57 18.79 -17.15 8.90
CA LEU A 57 18.67 -18.54 8.49
C LEU A 57 19.44 -19.49 9.42
N GLU A 58 20.66 -19.14 9.82
CA GLU A 58 21.46 -19.92 10.78
C GLU A 58 20.74 -20.06 12.13
N ARG A 59 20.15 -18.97 12.63
CA ARG A 59 19.37 -19.02 13.88
C ARG A 59 18.14 -19.90 13.74
N MET A 60 17.41 -19.79 12.64
CA MET A 60 16.19 -20.58 12.44
C MET A 60 16.51 -22.06 12.29
N ARG A 61 17.63 -22.41 11.65
CA ARG A 61 18.19 -23.77 11.64
C ARG A 61 18.45 -24.29 13.05
N ALA A 62 19.09 -23.49 13.91
CA ALA A 62 19.32 -23.86 15.30
C ALA A 62 18.02 -24.00 16.10
N ALA A 63 17.04 -23.10 15.87
CA ALA A 63 15.74 -23.14 16.52
C ALA A 63 14.97 -24.42 16.18
N VAL A 64 14.85 -24.76 14.89
CA VAL A 64 14.19 -26.00 14.43
C VAL A 64 14.92 -27.26 14.88
N LYS A 65 16.26 -27.23 14.93
CA LYS A 65 17.04 -28.35 15.47
C LYS A 65 16.77 -28.59 16.95
N ARG A 66 16.59 -27.51 17.73
CA ARG A 66 16.26 -27.56 19.15
C ARG A 66 14.81 -27.99 19.37
N ASP A 67 13.90 -27.45 18.57
CA ASP A 67 12.47 -27.72 18.63
C ASP A 67 11.88 -27.80 17.22
N ARG A 68 11.60 -29.03 16.77
CA ARG A 68 10.99 -29.31 15.46
C ARG A 68 9.57 -28.76 15.33
N TYR A 69 8.92 -28.34 16.42
CA TYR A 69 7.57 -27.79 16.43
C TYR A 69 7.54 -26.26 16.57
N ASP A 70 8.69 -25.59 16.44
CA ASP A 70 8.79 -24.14 16.29
C ASP A 70 8.37 -23.73 14.85
N PHE A 71 7.07 -23.80 14.57
CA PHE A 71 6.51 -23.52 13.25
C PHE A 71 6.84 -22.13 12.68
N PRO A 72 6.91 -21.05 13.48
CA PRO A 72 7.39 -19.76 13.01
C PRO A 72 8.83 -19.80 12.49
N ALA A 73 9.72 -20.60 13.08
CA ALA A 73 11.11 -20.70 12.62
C ALA A 73 11.22 -21.27 11.20
N TYR A 74 10.30 -22.15 10.79
CA TYR A 74 10.23 -22.61 9.41
C TYR A 74 9.83 -21.51 8.43
N ASP A 75 8.84 -20.67 8.78
CA ASP A 75 8.43 -19.55 7.94
C ASP A 75 9.58 -18.56 7.76
N ASP A 76 10.23 -18.20 8.86
CA ASP A 76 11.34 -17.25 8.86
C ASP A 76 12.56 -17.77 8.08
N ALA A 77 12.87 -19.07 8.19
CA ALA A 77 13.93 -19.70 7.42
C ALA A 77 13.63 -19.69 5.91
N ALA A 78 12.40 -20.04 5.53
CA ALA A 78 12.01 -20.08 4.14
C ALA A 78 11.95 -18.67 3.51
N VAL A 79 11.45 -17.68 4.24
CA VAL A 79 11.50 -16.27 3.81
C VAL A 79 12.95 -15.80 3.65
N ALA A 80 13.85 -16.15 4.58
CA ALA A 80 15.26 -15.80 4.44
C ALA A 80 15.88 -16.42 3.17
N LEU A 81 15.58 -17.69 2.87
CA LEU A 81 16.04 -18.38 1.67
C LEU A 81 15.48 -17.74 0.39
N ASP A 82 14.19 -17.39 0.37
CA ASP A 82 13.55 -16.68 -0.74
C ASP A 82 14.25 -15.35 -1.03
N ARG A 83 14.56 -14.58 0.01
CA ARG A 83 15.31 -13.30 -0.11
C ARG A 83 16.76 -13.47 -0.55
N LEU A 84 17.34 -14.65 -0.34
CA LEU A 84 18.65 -15.05 -0.86
C LEU A 84 18.56 -15.64 -2.28
N SER A 85 17.37 -15.61 -2.91
CA SER A 85 17.10 -16.25 -4.21
C SER A 85 17.34 -17.77 -4.22
N ARG A 86 17.23 -18.43 -3.07
CA ARG A 86 17.38 -19.89 -2.87
C ARG A 86 16.00 -20.55 -2.83
N PHE A 87 15.22 -20.35 -3.88
CA PHE A 87 13.79 -20.68 -3.91
C PHE A 87 13.47 -22.16 -3.69
N ASP A 88 14.26 -23.06 -4.26
CA ASP A 88 14.05 -24.51 -4.10
C ASP A 88 14.24 -24.92 -2.63
N GLU A 89 15.29 -24.39 -1.97
CA GLU A 89 15.48 -24.61 -0.54
C GLU A 89 14.33 -24.00 0.28
N ALA A 90 13.83 -22.82 -0.07
CA ALA A 90 12.68 -22.23 0.62
C ALA A 90 11.44 -23.15 0.56
N LEU A 91 11.19 -23.77 -0.60
CA LEU A 91 10.11 -24.75 -0.78
C LEU A 91 10.37 -26.03 0.03
N ASP A 92 11.62 -26.52 0.10
CA ASP A 92 11.98 -27.67 0.94
C ASP A 92 11.70 -27.41 2.43
N TRP A 93 11.92 -26.17 2.90
CA TRP A 93 11.57 -25.78 4.27
C TRP A 93 10.07 -25.78 4.54
N MET A 94 9.26 -25.39 3.55
CA MET A 94 7.80 -25.47 3.66
C MET A 94 7.29 -26.92 3.66
N GLU A 95 7.95 -27.82 2.92
CA GLU A 95 7.66 -29.25 2.97
C GLU A 95 8.04 -29.86 4.32
N GLN A 96 9.18 -29.49 4.90
CA GLN A 96 9.52 -29.91 6.27
C GLN A 96 8.50 -29.41 7.30
N LYS A 97 8.03 -28.16 7.16
CA LYS A 97 6.95 -27.61 7.99
C LYS A 97 5.66 -28.42 7.83
N ARG A 98 5.32 -28.83 6.60
CA ARG A 98 4.15 -29.69 6.32
C ARG A 98 4.21 -30.98 7.12
N LEU A 99 5.37 -31.66 7.11
CA LEU A 99 5.55 -32.92 7.83
C LEU A 99 5.40 -32.71 9.35
N ALA A 100 5.97 -31.63 9.91
CA ALA A 100 5.80 -31.31 11.33
C ALA A 100 4.35 -30.95 11.69
N LEU A 101 3.64 -30.24 10.81
CA LEU A 101 2.20 -29.95 10.99
C LEU A 101 1.34 -31.21 10.88
N GLN A 102 1.70 -32.16 10.02
CA GLN A 102 1.01 -33.45 9.94
C GLN A 102 1.18 -34.25 11.23
N ASP A 103 2.39 -34.30 11.79
CA ASP A 103 2.63 -34.91 13.10
C ASP A 103 1.74 -34.26 14.18
N ALA A 104 1.56 -32.93 14.14
CA ALA A 104 0.67 -32.21 15.04
C ALA A 104 -0.82 -32.56 14.84
N LEU A 105 -1.27 -32.69 13.59
CA LEU A 105 -2.63 -33.12 13.25
C LEU A 105 -2.93 -34.54 13.73
N ASP A 106 -1.95 -35.44 13.62
CA ASP A 106 -2.06 -36.83 14.03
C ASP A 106 -1.91 -37.02 15.55
N GLY A 107 -1.66 -35.94 16.31
CA GLY A 107 -1.41 -35.99 17.75
C GLY A 107 -0.06 -36.61 18.12
N ARG A 108 0.87 -36.75 17.17
CA ARG A 108 2.22 -37.32 17.33
C ARG A 108 3.23 -36.27 17.82
N ILE A 109 2.79 -35.34 18.67
CA ILE A 109 3.61 -34.24 19.20
C ILE A 109 3.66 -34.25 20.73
N PRO A 110 4.76 -33.77 21.35
CA PRO A 110 4.87 -33.66 22.79
C PRO A 110 3.74 -32.80 23.38
N GLU A 111 3.34 -33.11 24.62
CA GLU A 111 2.23 -32.44 25.29
C GLU A 111 2.39 -30.91 25.33
N GLY A 112 3.60 -30.41 25.56
CA GLY A 112 3.92 -28.98 25.58
C GLY A 112 3.74 -28.25 24.24
N HIS A 113 3.67 -28.97 23.10
CA HIS A 113 3.46 -28.39 21.77
C HIS A 113 2.03 -28.55 21.26
N ARG A 114 1.15 -29.23 22.02
CA ARG A 114 -0.22 -29.45 21.59
C ARG A 114 -0.93 -28.12 21.40
N PHE A 115 -1.54 -27.96 20.24
CA PHE A 115 -2.43 -26.84 19.99
C PHE A 115 -3.69 -27.01 20.82
N ASN A 116 -3.81 -26.24 21.90
CA ASN A 116 -5.07 -26.14 22.65
C ASN A 116 -6.20 -25.54 21.80
N ASP A 117 -5.85 -24.89 20.69
CA ASP A 117 -6.77 -24.22 19.79
C ASP A 117 -6.51 -24.61 18.33
N LYS A 118 -7.53 -25.21 17.70
CA LYS A 118 -7.52 -25.57 16.27
C LYS A 118 -7.31 -24.34 15.37
N SER A 119 -7.65 -23.14 15.83
CA SER A 119 -7.44 -21.89 15.08
C SER A 119 -5.96 -21.65 14.79
N ARG A 120 -5.07 -21.92 15.76
CA ARG A 120 -3.62 -21.76 15.60
C ARG A 120 -3.05 -22.71 14.56
N LEU A 121 -3.51 -23.95 14.56
CA LEU A 121 -3.07 -24.93 13.55
C LEU A 121 -3.53 -24.53 12.15
N ARG A 122 -4.78 -24.05 12.01
CA ARG A 122 -5.29 -23.49 10.74
C ARG A 122 -4.49 -22.28 10.29
N GLU A 123 -4.11 -21.40 11.21
CA GLU A 123 -3.25 -20.25 10.92
C GLU A 123 -1.88 -20.67 10.40
N GLN A 124 -1.25 -21.68 11.02
CA GLN A 124 0.05 -22.20 10.56
C GLN A 124 -0.03 -22.83 9.16
N LEU A 125 -1.10 -23.57 8.87
CA LEU A 125 -1.36 -24.10 7.53
C LEU A 125 -1.62 -22.99 6.51
N HIS A 126 -2.36 -21.95 6.89
CA HIS A 126 -2.61 -20.79 6.04
C HIS A 126 -1.30 -20.08 5.67
N ARG A 127 -0.46 -19.74 6.67
CA ARG A 127 0.84 -19.10 6.45
C ARG A 127 1.75 -19.93 5.55
N LYS A 128 1.81 -21.25 5.78
CA LYS A 128 2.56 -22.19 4.92
C LYS A 128 2.13 -22.04 3.46
N TYR A 129 0.83 -22.16 3.16
CA TYR A 129 0.36 -22.10 1.78
C TYR A 129 0.59 -20.74 1.11
N VAL A 130 0.44 -19.64 1.85
CA VAL A 130 0.74 -18.29 1.34
C VAL A 130 2.23 -18.15 1.01
N ASN A 131 3.10 -18.66 1.89
CA ASN A 131 4.55 -18.64 1.70
C ASN A 131 4.96 -19.49 0.49
N GLU A 132 4.51 -20.75 0.40
CA GLU A 132 4.80 -21.62 -0.75
C GLU A 132 4.34 -21.00 -2.07
N ALA A 133 3.15 -20.41 -2.10
CA ALA A 133 2.66 -19.74 -3.30
C ALA A 133 3.54 -18.56 -3.70
N SER A 134 3.98 -17.77 -2.72
CA SER A 134 4.86 -16.62 -2.95
C SER A 134 6.22 -17.07 -3.50
N PHE A 135 6.82 -18.10 -2.89
CA PHE A 135 8.12 -18.63 -3.32
C PHE A 135 8.06 -19.25 -4.72
N ALA A 136 6.98 -19.98 -5.04
CA ALA A 136 6.78 -20.51 -6.39
C ALA A 136 6.63 -19.40 -7.43
N LEU A 137 5.89 -18.33 -7.12
CA LEU A 137 5.79 -17.14 -7.97
C LEU A 137 7.16 -16.46 -8.15
N HIS A 138 7.93 -16.28 -7.07
CA HIS A 138 9.26 -15.69 -7.13
C HIS A 138 10.23 -16.53 -7.97
N ARG A 139 10.24 -17.85 -7.79
CA ARG A 139 11.04 -18.79 -8.61
C ARG A 139 10.72 -18.65 -10.09
N TRP A 140 9.43 -18.59 -10.43
CA TRP A 140 8.99 -18.40 -11.81
C TRP A 140 9.45 -17.06 -12.40
N MET A 141 9.28 -15.97 -11.66
CA MET A 141 9.73 -14.64 -12.08
C MET A 141 11.26 -14.59 -12.27
N ALA A 142 12.03 -15.14 -11.33
CA ALA A 142 13.49 -15.23 -11.42
C ALA A 142 13.94 -16.10 -12.61
N GLY A 143 13.14 -17.09 -12.99
CA GLY A 143 13.30 -17.88 -14.22
C GLY A 143 13.00 -17.13 -15.52
N GLY A 144 12.72 -15.83 -15.45
CA GLY A 144 12.41 -14.95 -16.58
C GLY A 144 10.93 -14.89 -16.94
N ALA A 145 10.03 -15.26 -16.00
CA ALA A 145 8.58 -15.22 -16.20
C ALA A 145 8.10 -15.98 -17.47
N LYS A 146 8.77 -17.09 -17.78
CA LYS A 146 8.52 -17.86 -19.01
C LYS A 146 7.20 -18.60 -18.94
N ARG A 147 6.36 -18.42 -19.95
CA ARG A 147 5.04 -19.07 -20.04
C ARG A 147 5.14 -20.59 -20.21
N GLU A 148 6.22 -21.10 -20.79
CA GLU A 148 6.44 -22.54 -20.86
C GLU A 148 6.61 -23.19 -19.48
N ARG A 149 6.88 -22.41 -18.43
CA ARG A 149 7.04 -22.88 -17.03
C ARG A 149 5.85 -22.51 -16.17
N VAL A 150 4.63 -22.65 -16.70
CA VAL A 150 3.39 -22.31 -15.99
C VAL A 150 3.12 -23.21 -14.77
N ASP A 151 3.84 -24.32 -14.62
CA ASP A 151 3.68 -25.25 -13.51
C ASP A 151 3.88 -24.58 -12.15
N ASP A 152 4.90 -23.73 -12.01
CA ASP A 152 5.17 -22.97 -10.78
C ASP A 152 4.01 -22.05 -10.41
N ILE A 153 3.43 -21.38 -11.40
CA ILE A 153 2.31 -20.46 -11.21
C ILE A 153 1.01 -21.23 -10.94
N SER A 154 0.85 -22.38 -11.57
CA SER A 154 -0.31 -23.25 -11.34
C SER A 154 -0.27 -23.86 -9.93
N ALA A 155 0.93 -24.25 -9.46
CA ALA A 155 1.16 -24.67 -8.09
C ALA A 155 0.88 -23.53 -7.10
N ALA A 156 1.40 -22.33 -7.37
CA ALA A 156 1.15 -21.15 -6.55
C ALA A 156 -0.36 -20.85 -6.43
N ARG A 157 -1.10 -20.93 -7.54
CA ARG A 157 -2.56 -20.78 -7.54
C ARG A 157 -3.23 -21.82 -6.65
N ALA A 158 -2.88 -23.10 -6.80
CA ALA A 158 -3.47 -24.18 -6.01
C ALA A 158 -3.25 -23.96 -4.51
N MET A 159 -2.04 -23.54 -4.11
CA MET A 159 -1.71 -23.20 -2.73
C MET A 159 -2.53 -22.01 -2.21
N MET A 160 -2.70 -20.95 -3.01
CA MET A 160 -3.53 -19.80 -2.61
C MET A 160 -5.01 -20.15 -2.46
N VAL A 161 -5.54 -21.07 -3.28
CA VAL A 161 -6.90 -21.59 -3.10
C VAL A 161 -7.03 -22.32 -1.76
N GLN A 162 -6.06 -23.16 -1.40
CA GLN A 162 -6.01 -23.83 -0.09
C GLN A 162 -5.89 -22.81 1.06
N ALA A 163 -5.04 -21.79 0.93
CA ALA A 163 -4.89 -20.73 1.93
C ALA A 163 -6.21 -19.99 2.20
N ARG A 164 -7.00 -19.72 1.14
CA ARG A 164 -8.30 -19.05 1.23
C ARG A 164 -9.35 -19.88 1.96
N GLU A 165 -9.33 -21.20 1.82
CA GLU A 165 -10.25 -22.11 2.55
C GLU A 165 -9.99 -22.12 4.06
N LEU A 166 -8.77 -21.78 4.48
CA LEU A 166 -8.38 -21.79 5.88
C LEU A 166 -8.72 -20.49 6.61
N ASN A 167 -8.71 -19.35 5.91
CA ASN A 167 -8.89 -18.01 6.48
C ASN A 167 -9.85 -17.16 5.63
N SER A 168 -10.98 -16.76 6.22
CA SER A 168 -11.97 -15.90 5.57
C SER A 168 -11.56 -14.43 5.49
N ARG A 169 -10.56 -13.99 6.30
CA ARG A 169 -9.99 -12.64 6.26
C ARG A 169 -8.77 -12.65 5.34
N PHE A 170 -9.04 -12.72 4.05
CA PHE A 170 -8.06 -12.76 2.97
C PHE A 170 -7.72 -11.31 2.57
N GLY A 171 -6.59 -10.79 3.05
CA GLY A 171 -6.18 -9.40 2.85
C GLY A 171 -5.39 -9.23 1.55
N ALA A 172 -4.08 -8.94 1.67
CA ALA A 172 -3.19 -8.82 0.52
C ALA A 172 -3.08 -10.14 -0.29
N GLU A 173 -3.32 -11.27 0.36
CA GLU A 173 -3.35 -12.60 -0.25
C GLU A 173 -4.41 -12.70 -1.35
N ARG A 174 -5.53 -12.00 -1.21
CA ARG A 174 -6.57 -11.92 -2.24
C ARG A 174 -6.02 -11.36 -3.54
N TYR A 175 -5.25 -10.29 -3.41
CA TYR A 175 -4.65 -9.59 -4.53
C TYR A 175 -3.52 -10.40 -5.15
N LEU A 176 -2.76 -11.15 -4.36
CA LEU A 176 -1.78 -12.11 -4.87
C LEU A 176 -2.47 -13.20 -5.72
N LEU A 177 -3.60 -13.76 -5.26
CA LEU A 177 -4.36 -14.74 -6.03
C LEU A 177 -4.91 -14.14 -7.33
N ILE A 178 -5.49 -12.94 -7.27
CA ILE A 178 -5.96 -12.22 -8.48
C ILE A 178 -4.81 -12.02 -9.47
N PHE A 179 -3.63 -11.64 -8.98
CA PHE A 179 -2.45 -11.43 -9.80
C PHE A 179 -1.95 -12.74 -10.44
N ILE A 180 -1.94 -13.84 -9.69
CA ILE A 180 -1.62 -15.19 -10.20
C ILE A 180 -2.63 -15.62 -11.27
N ASP A 181 -3.92 -15.43 -11.03
CA ASP A 181 -4.98 -15.75 -11.98
C ASP A 181 -4.82 -14.95 -13.28
N TRP A 182 -4.54 -13.65 -13.17
CA TRP A 182 -4.26 -12.79 -14.31
C TRP A 182 -3.03 -13.24 -15.10
N ILE A 183 -1.94 -13.61 -14.41
CA ILE A 183 -0.78 -14.21 -15.06
C ILE A 183 -1.24 -15.44 -15.83
N ILE A 184 -1.92 -16.41 -15.22
CA ILE A 184 -2.33 -17.66 -15.89
C ILE A 184 -3.19 -17.41 -17.12
N GLN A 185 -4.16 -16.48 -17.04
CA GLN A 185 -5.05 -16.14 -18.15
C GLN A 185 -4.27 -15.67 -19.39
N GLY A 186 -3.13 -14.99 -19.19
CA GLY A 186 -2.23 -14.65 -20.29
C GLY A 186 -2.85 -13.70 -21.30
N GLU A 187 -3.66 -12.77 -20.82
CA GLU A 187 -4.23 -11.71 -21.65
C GLU A 187 -3.12 -10.99 -22.41
N ARG A 188 -3.35 -10.70 -23.69
CA ARG A 188 -2.38 -10.02 -24.56
C ARG A 188 -2.74 -8.55 -24.70
N PRO A 189 -1.77 -7.67 -24.96
CA PRO A 189 -2.09 -6.31 -25.35
C PRO A 189 -2.88 -6.37 -26.66
N GLU A 190 -4.05 -5.73 -26.72
CA GLU A 190 -4.73 -5.58 -28.00
C GLU A 190 -4.13 -4.40 -28.77
N ALA A 191 -4.10 -4.46 -30.10
CA ALA A 191 -3.39 -3.50 -30.97
C ALA A 191 -3.79 -2.02 -30.77
N ASN A 192 -4.91 -1.74 -30.11
CA ASN A 192 -5.40 -0.40 -29.78
C ASN A 192 -5.84 -0.27 -28.31
N ARG A 193 -5.42 -1.19 -27.43
CA ARG A 193 -5.73 -1.13 -26.00
C ARG A 193 -4.49 -0.85 -25.18
N LEU A 194 -4.77 -0.31 -24.00
CA LEU A 194 -3.84 -0.27 -22.89
C LEU A 194 -3.36 -1.68 -22.54
N LEU A 195 -2.19 -1.76 -21.92
CA LEU A 195 -1.72 -2.98 -21.31
C LEU A 195 -2.82 -3.52 -20.36
N PRO A 196 -3.16 -4.82 -20.39
CA PRO A 196 -4.09 -5.39 -19.41
C PRO A 196 -3.49 -5.30 -18.01
N ASP A 197 -4.34 -5.15 -17.00
CA ASP A 197 -3.95 -5.11 -15.59
C ASP A 197 -4.66 -6.19 -14.79
N ALA A 198 -4.09 -6.54 -13.64
CA ALA A 198 -4.58 -7.66 -12.85
C ALA A 198 -5.98 -7.44 -12.24
N LEU A 199 -6.41 -6.18 -12.09
CA LEU A 199 -7.73 -5.85 -11.55
C LEU A 199 -8.78 -5.63 -12.65
N ASN A 200 -8.39 -5.77 -13.93
CA ASN A 200 -9.24 -5.51 -15.10
C ASN A 200 -9.94 -4.15 -14.99
N LEU A 201 -9.14 -3.13 -14.65
CA LEU A 201 -9.58 -1.74 -14.51
C LEU A 201 -9.36 -1.02 -15.84
N ARG A 202 -10.35 -0.21 -16.22
CA ARG A 202 -10.23 0.64 -17.41
C ARG A 202 -10.24 2.08 -16.99
N PHE A 203 -9.47 2.92 -17.69
CA PHE A 203 -9.56 4.36 -17.47
C PHE A 203 -10.98 4.90 -17.73
N ALA A 204 -11.73 4.25 -18.64
CA ALA A 204 -13.14 4.55 -18.89
C ALA A 204 -14.07 4.22 -17.71
N ASP A 205 -13.63 3.40 -16.75
CA ASP A 205 -14.39 3.12 -15.52
C ASP A 205 -14.32 4.30 -14.53
N LYS A 206 -13.58 5.37 -14.88
CA LYS A 206 -13.58 6.61 -14.13
C LYS A 206 -14.99 7.21 -14.13
N THR A 207 -15.58 7.22 -12.95
CA THR A 207 -16.83 7.91 -12.63
C THR A 207 -16.66 9.42 -12.71
N ALA A 208 -17.78 10.14 -12.74
CA ALA A 208 -17.76 11.60 -12.72
C ALA A 208 -16.91 12.11 -11.53
N LEU A 209 -16.24 13.25 -11.71
CA LEU A 209 -15.42 13.88 -10.66
C LEU A 209 -16.13 13.89 -9.30
N GLY A 210 -15.55 13.19 -8.32
CA GLY A 210 -16.04 13.13 -6.94
C GLY A 210 -16.79 11.86 -6.55
N ASP A 211 -17.10 10.96 -7.49
CA ASP A 211 -17.65 9.65 -7.18
C ASP A 211 -16.53 8.60 -7.09
N ASN A 212 -16.21 8.18 -5.86
CA ASN A 212 -15.16 7.20 -5.57
C ASN A 212 -15.75 5.80 -5.29
N SER A 213 -16.98 5.53 -5.76
CA SER A 213 -17.65 4.25 -5.48
C SER A 213 -17.17 3.09 -6.35
N THR A 214 -16.59 3.34 -7.53
CA THR A 214 -16.27 2.29 -8.51
C THR A 214 -15.41 1.15 -7.96
N LEU A 215 -14.35 1.46 -7.20
CA LEU A 215 -13.51 0.42 -6.60
C LEU A 215 -14.30 -0.38 -5.57
N LYS A 216 -15.08 0.31 -4.73
CA LYS A 216 -15.93 -0.32 -3.72
C LYS A 216 -17.00 -1.22 -4.33
N ASP A 217 -17.63 -0.78 -5.42
CA ASP A 217 -18.65 -1.53 -6.15
C ASP A 217 -18.07 -2.81 -6.79
N LYS A 218 -16.79 -2.77 -7.18
CA LYS A 218 -16.01 -3.93 -7.61
C LYS A 218 -15.45 -4.76 -6.44
N GLY A 219 -15.64 -4.34 -5.19
CA GLY A 219 -15.09 -5.00 -3.99
C GLY A 219 -13.57 -4.85 -3.82
N LEU A 220 -13.01 -3.75 -4.32
CA LEU A 220 -11.58 -3.42 -4.40
C LEU A 220 -11.21 -2.18 -3.57
N ASP A 221 -12.01 -1.81 -2.57
CA ASP A 221 -11.80 -0.62 -1.74
C ASP A 221 -10.51 -0.64 -0.90
N ASP A 222 -9.94 -1.82 -0.66
CA ASP A 222 -8.67 -2.01 0.05
C ASP A 222 -7.45 -2.21 -0.87
N CYS A 223 -7.61 -2.08 -2.20
CA CYS A 223 -6.58 -2.46 -3.16
C CYS A 223 -5.28 -1.68 -3.03
N PHE A 224 -5.33 -0.40 -2.65
CA PHE A 224 -4.12 0.42 -2.51
C PHE A 224 -3.17 -0.14 -1.45
N THR A 225 -3.71 -0.42 -0.26
CA THR A 225 -2.95 -0.96 0.86
C THR A 225 -2.49 -2.38 0.56
N ALA A 226 -3.34 -3.20 -0.06
CA ALA A 226 -2.99 -4.56 -0.43
C ALA A 226 -1.87 -4.61 -1.47
N LEU A 227 -1.99 -3.90 -2.60
CA LEU A 227 -0.98 -3.85 -3.65
C LEU A 227 0.33 -3.23 -3.15
N ALA A 228 0.26 -2.17 -2.32
CA ALA A 228 1.45 -1.60 -1.68
C ALA A 228 2.12 -2.61 -0.72
N SER A 229 1.33 -3.42 -0.02
CA SER A 229 1.84 -4.50 0.85
C SER A 229 2.49 -5.61 0.04
N LEU A 230 1.93 -6.00 -1.11
CA LEU A 230 2.58 -6.94 -2.03
C LEU A 230 3.92 -6.38 -2.51
N ILE A 231 3.96 -5.13 -2.96
CA ILE A 231 5.20 -4.48 -3.40
C ILE A 231 6.25 -4.42 -2.28
N ARG A 232 5.85 -4.05 -1.06
CA ARG A 232 6.75 -3.93 0.09
C ARG A 232 7.24 -5.30 0.58
N GLY A 233 6.36 -6.29 0.59
CA GLY A 233 6.56 -7.58 1.25
C GLY A 233 7.32 -8.62 0.44
N SER A 234 7.69 -8.33 -0.82
CA SER A 234 8.19 -9.33 -1.77
C SER A 234 9.33 -8.77 -2.66
N GLU A 235 9.78 -9.54 -3.66
CA GLU A 235 10.63 -9.06 -4.76
C GLU A 235 9.84 -8.25 -5.82
N HIS A 236 8.55 -7.96 -5.58
CA HIS A 236 7.71 -7.24 -6.54
C HIS A 236 7.92 -5.71 -6.56
N TRP A 237 8.89 -5.17 -5.83
CA TRP A 237 9.22 -3.73 -5.84
C TRP A 237 9.84 -3.23 -7.15
N GLU A 238 10.18 -4.16 -8.05
CA GLU A 238 10.60 -3.91 -9.42
C GLU A 238 9.56 -4.39 -10.46
N ASN A 239 8.34 -4.72 -10.03
CA ASN A 239 7.30 -5.23 -10.91
C ASN A 239 6.54 -4.10 -11.61
N VAL A 240 6.76 -3.93 -12.92
CA VAL A 240 6.10 -2.90 -13.75
C VAL A 240 4.57 -2.99 -13.68
N ASP A 241 4.02 -4.21 -13.70
CA ASP A 241 2.58 -4.43 -13.79
C ASP A 241 1.84 -4.08 -12.50
N LEU A 242 2.46 -4.28 -11.32
CA LEU A 242 1.86 -3.84 -10.05
C LEU A 242 1.78 -2.31 -9.93
N PHE A 243 2.84 -1.60 -10.33
CA PHE A 243 2.80 -0.12 -10.34
C PHE A 243 1.82 0.41 -11.37
N TYR A 244 1.72 -0.24 -12.54
CA TYR A 244 0.73 0.10 -13.54
C TYR A 244 -0.70 -0.16 -13.05
N THR A 245 -0.96 -1.31 -12.42
CA THR A 245 -2.25 -1.65 -11.79
C THR A 245 -2.63 -0.62 -10.71
N LEU A 246 -1.69 -0.23 -9.85
CA LEU A 246 -1.89 0.86 -8.88
C LEU A 246 -2.23 2.19 -9.58
N SER A 247 -1.56 2.51 -10.69
CA SER A 247 -1.83 3.73 -11.44
C SER A 247 -3.28 3.78 -11.96
N LEU A 248 -3.81 2.64 -12.43
CA LEU A 248 -5.19 2.54 -12.89
C LEU A 248 -6.18 2.62 -11.72
N ALA A 249 -5.90 1.93 -10.62
CA ALA A 249 -6.72 1.98 -9.41
C ALA A 249 -6.86 3.42 -8.88
N PHE A 250 -5.76 4.16 -8.80
CA PHE A 250 -5.80 5.58 -8.41
C PHE A 250 -6.56 6.45 -9.41
N ALA A 251 -6.42 6.19 -10.72
CA ALA A 251 -7.13 6.94 -11.74
C ALA A 251 -8.65 6.77 -11.64
N VAL A 252 -9.11 5.53 -11.42
CA VAL A 252 -10.51 5.17 -11.20
C VAL A 252 -11.07 5.81 -9.94
N ASP A 253 -10.27 5.90 -8.87
CA ASP A 253 -10.63 6.51 -7.59
C ASP A 253 -10.43 8.03 -7.54
N GLY A 254 -10.25 8.67 -8.70
CA GLY A 254 -10.12 10.12 -8.82
C GLY A 254 -8.78 10.72 -8.35
N LYS A 255 -7.84 9.93 -7.84
CA LYS A 255 -6.53 10.35 -7.31
C LYS A 255 -5.49 10.51 -8.43
N GLN A 256 -5.65 11.54 -9.25
CA GLN A 256 -4.85 11.68 -10.49
C GLN A 256 -3.37 11.93 -10.20
N SER A 257 -3.03 12.61 -9.11
CA SER A 257 -1.62 12.89 -8.77
C SER A 257 -0.90 11.60 -8.37
N LEU A 258 -1.52 10.78 -7.52
CA LEU A 258 -1.00 9.46 -7.14
C LEU A 258 -0.98 8.47 -8.31
N SER A 259 -2.01 8.48 -9.16
CA SER A 259 -2.03 7.70 -10.40
C SER A 259 -0.81 8.02 -11.26
N TYR A 260 -0.51 9.31 -11.42
CA TYR A 260 0.61 9.74 -12.22
C TYR A 260 1.96 9.37 -11.57
N MET A 261 2.11 9.51 -10.25
CA MET A 261 3.31 9.04 -9.52
C MET A 261 3.55 7.54 -9.69
N ALA A 262 2.51 6.70 -9.59
CA ALA A 262 2.63 5.26 -9.79
C ALA A 262 3.09 4.92 -11.22
N ARG A 263 2.62 5.68 -12.22
CA ARG A 263 3.07 5.54 -13.61
C ARG A 263 4.51 5.99 -13.81
N LEU A 264 4.92 7.11 -13.21
CA LEU A 264 6.33 7.56 -13.23
C LEU A 264 7.26 6.48 -12.66
N ARG A 265 6.84 5.81 -11.57
CA ARG A 265 7.57 4.68 -11.02
C ARG A 265 7.65 3.49 -11.98
N ALA A 266 6.56 3.16 -12.68
CA ALA A 266 6.57 2.12 -13.70
C ALA A 266 7.53 2.47 -14.87
N PHE A 267 7.55 3.73 -15.30
CA PHE A 267 8.47 4.22 -16.33
C PHE A 267 9.93 4.12 -15.90
N GLU A 268 10.26 4.51 -14.66
CA GLU A 268 11.61 4.37 -14.10
C GLU A 268 12.09 2.90 -14.15
N LEU A 269 11.20 1.95 -13.83
CA LEU A 269 11.52 0.51 -13.90
C LEU A 269 11.73 0.04 -15.34
N ILE A 270 10.90 0.50 -16.28
CA ILE A 270 11.09 0.19 -17.71
C ILE A 270 12.42 0.73 -18.22
N ASP A 271 12.81 1.94 -17.79
CA ASP A 271 14.13 2.54 -18.10
C ASP A 271 15.30 1.74 -17.53
N GLN A 272 15.09 1.04 -16.41
CA GLN A 272 16.05 0.10 -15.83
C GLN A 272 16.04 -1.28 -16.53
N GLY A 273 15.32 -1.42 -17.64
CA GLY A 273 15.22 -2.65 -18.43
C GLY A 273 14.25 -3.68 -17.86
N LYS A 274 13.45 -3.33 -16.84
CA LYS A 274 12.37 -4.20 -16.36
C LYS A 274 11.28 -4.31 -17.41
N ARG A 275 10.59 -5.44 -17.44
CA ARG A 275 9.56 -5.76 -18.44
C ARG A 275 8.23 -6.03 -17.75
N SER A 276 7.15 -5.89 -18.53
CA SER A 276 5.84 -6.41 -18.14
C SER A 276 5.83 -7.94 -18.24
N MET A 277 5.06 -8.59 -17.38
CA MET A 277 4.78 -10.03 -17.39
C MET A 277 3.64 -10.40 -18.34
N VAL A 278 3.02 -9.40 -18.97
CA VAL A 278 2.06 -9.61 -20.05
C VAL A 278 2.77 -10.25 -21.24
N PRO A 279 2.27 -11.38 -21.77
CA PRO A 279 2.88 -12.07 -22.91
C PRO A 279 3.04 -11.15 -24.11
N GLU A 280 4.19 -11.27 -24.77
CA GLU A 280 4.49 -10.52 -26.01
C GLU A 280 4.42 -9.00 -25.84
N SER A 281 4.40 -8.51 -24.60
CA SER A 281 4.47 -7.07 -24.34
C SER A 281 5.78 -6.52 -24.91
N PRO A 282 5.73 -5.34 -25.55
CA PRO A 282 6.95 -4.68 -25.99
C PRO A 282 7.82 -4.29 -24.79
N ALA A 283 9.05 -3.86 -25.06
CA ALA A 283 9.97 -3.34 -24.05
C ALA A 283 10.28 -1.86 -24.30
N GLY A 284 10.93 -1.20 -23.33
CA GLY A 284 11.39 0.18 -23.48
C GLY A 284 10.25 1.16 -23.75
N ASP A 285 10.48 2.11 -24.65
CA ASP A 285 9.50 3.18 -24.93
C ASP A 285 8.18 2.69 -25.51
N GLU A 286 8.19 1.59 -26.28
CA GLU A 286 6.96 0.98 -26.79
C GLU A 286 6.10 0.43 -25.65
N LEU A 287 6.72 -0.12 -24.59
CA LEU A 287 5.99 -0.50 -23.39
C LEU A 287 5.40 0.73 -22.72
N LYS A 288 6.19 1.79 -22.48
CA LYS A 288 5.70 3.01 -21.83
C LYS A 288 4.46 3.59 -22.52
N LYS A 289 4.42 3.59 -23.86
CA LYS A 289 3.26 4.03 -24.63
C LYS A 289 1.98 3.27 -24.29
N LEU A 290 2.06 1.96 -24.02
CA LEU A 290 0.91 1.13 -23.64
C LEU A 290 0.39 1.42 -22.22
N LEU A 291 1.18 2.07 -21.37
CA LEU A 291 0.79 2.45 -20.01
C LEU A 291 0.16 3.85 -19.96
N ILE A 292 0.17 4.61 -21.07
CA ILE A 292 -0.43 5.94 -21.14
C ILE A 292 -1.92 5.79 -21.50
N PRO A 293 -2.85 6.23 -20.63
CA PRO A 293 -4.28 6.21 -20.93
C PRO A 293 -4.57 6.97 -22.23
N VAL A 294 -5.23 6.31 -23.17
CA VAL A 294 -5.67 6.90 -24.44
C VAL A 294 -7.18 6.71 -24.60
N ARG A 295 -7.83 7.65 -25.27
CA ARG A 295 -9.20 7.52 -25.77
C ARG A 295 -9.20 7.53 -27.28
N LEU A 296 -10.09 6.75 -27.89
CA LEU A 296 -10.33 6.82 -29.32
C LEU A 296 -11.34 7.93 -29.61
N GLU A 297 -10.90 8.98 -30.30
CA GLU A 297 -11.74 10.11 -30.72
C GLU A 297 -11.58 10.29 -32.23
N SER A 298 -12.68 10.13 -32.97
CA SER A 298 -12.71 10.26 -34.43
C SER A 298 -11.66 9.38 -35.15
N GLY A 299 -11.43 8.16 -34.66
CA GLY A 299 -10.45 7.23 -35.22
C GLY A 299 -8.99 7.54 -34.88
N ARG A 300 -8.73 8.50 -33.99
CA ARG A 300 -7.39 8.82 -33.48
C ARG A 300 -7.27 8.49 -32.00
N LEU A 301 -6.14 7.92 -31.60
CA LEU A 301 -5.81 7.73 -30.19
C LEU A 301 -5.30 9.06 -29.63
N LEU A 302 -6.01 9.60 -28.63
CA LEU A 302 -5.63 10.81 -27.92
C LEU A 302 -5.26 10.46 -26.49
N GLU A 303 -4.11 10.92 -26.02
CA GLU A 303 -3.71 10.81 -24.62
C GLU A 303 -4.74 11.51 -23.73
N ILE A 304 -5.22 10.80 -22.72
CA ILE A 304 -6.08 11.37 -21.70
C ILE A 304 -5.19 12.08 -20.68
N LYS A 305 -5.07 13.39 -20.83
CA LYS A 305 -4.40 14.26 -19.84
C LYS A 305 -5.21 14.28 -18.55
N ALA A 306 -4.80 13.44 -17.60
CA ALA A 306 -5.36 13.39 -16.25
C ALA A 306 -5.07 14.66 -15.43
N LEU A 307 -3.95 15.31 -15.73
CA LEU A 307 -3.44 16.52 -15.10
C LEU A 307 -3.17 17.58 -16.17
N GLY A 308 -3.37 18.85 -15.82
CA GLY A 308 -2.86 19.96 -16.62
C GLY A 308 -1.32 19.98 -16.61
N ASP A 309 -0.71 20.65 -17.59
CA ASP A 309 0.75 20.63 -17.77
C ASP A 309 1.51 21.16 -16.54
N ASP A 310 0.97 22.18 -15.85
CA ASP A 310 1.53 22.69 -14.59
C ASP A 310 1.48 21.66 -13.46
N ALA A 311 0.30 21.07 -13.22
CA ALA A 311 0.11 20.05 -12.18
C ALA A 311 0.97 18.81 -12.46
N ARG A 312 1.09 18.41 -13.74
CA ARG A 312 1.96 17.32 -14.18
C ARG A 312 3.42 17.57 -13.79
N ARG A 313 3.94 18.76 -14.10
CA ARG A 313 5.30 19.18 -13.74
C ARG A 313 5.50 19.22 -12.23
N GLU A 314 4.53 19.74 -11.48
CA GLU A 314 4.63 19.77 -10.01
C GLU A 314 4.68 18.35 -9.41
N VAL A 315 3.89 17.41 -9.93
CA VAL A 315 3.90 16.00 -9.52
C VAL A 315 5.22 15.33 -9.89
N GLU A 316 5.77 15.59 -11.08
CA GLU A 316 7.09 15.07 -11.51
C GLU A 316 8.21 15.56 -10.59
N GLU A 317 8.25 16.85 -10.29
CA GLU A 317 9.24 17.44 -9.38
C GLU A 317 9.13 16.86 -7.97
N GLU A 318 7.92 16.69 -7.44
CA GLU A 318 7.70 16.10 -6.12
C GLU A 318 8.04 14.61 -6.09
N PHE A 319 7.68 13.86 -7.14
CA PHE A 319 8.07 12.47 -7.30
C PHE A 319 9.59 12.34 -7.27
N GLN A 320 10.30 13.15 -8.05
CA GLN A 320 11.76 13.11 -8.12
C GLN A 320 12.41 13.44 -6.76
N ARG A 321 11.95 14.50 -6.07
CA ARG A 321 12.43 14.85 -4.72
C ARG A 321 12.27 13.70 -3.73
N ARG A 322 11.10 13.07 -3.70
CA ARG A 322 10.83 11.93 -2.80
C ARG A 322 11.62 10.69 -3.20
N ARG A 323 11.80 10.46 -4.50
CA ARG A 323 12.59 9.35 -5.03
C ARG A 323 14.07 9.48 -4.64
N ASP A 324 14.63 10.69 -4.73
CA ASP A 324 16.00 10.99 -4.31
C ASP A 324 16.17 10.87 -2.80
N PHE A 325 15.18 11.32 -2.02
CA PHE A 325 15.15 11.09 -0.58
C PHE A 325 15.13 9.60 -0.24
N ALA A 326 14.23 8.83 -0.86
CA ALA A 326 14.11 7.39 -0.65
C ALA A 326 15.42 6.66 -0.97
N ARG A 327 16.13 7.08 -2.03
CA ARG A 327 17.44 6.53 -2.39
C ARG A 327 18.47 6.78 -1.30
N ARG A 328 18.67 8.04 -0.88
CA ARG A 328 19.60 8.40 0.20
C ARG A 328 19.27 7.69 1.52
N TRP A 329 17.98 7.58 1.84
CA TRP A 329 17.52 6.88 3.03
C TRP A 329 17.87 5.39 2.99
N ASN A 330 17.61 4.72 1.86
CA ASN A 330 17.95 3.32 1.67
C ASN A 330 19.47 3.10 1.72
N GLU A 331 20.26 3.94 1.06
CA GLU A 331 21.73 3.86 1.07
C GLU A 331 22.28 4.00 2.49
N ALA A 332 21.84 5.02 3.24
CA ALA A 332 22.26 5.23 4.62
C ALA A 332 21.87 4.06 5.53
N ARG A 333 20.64 3.53 5.37
CA ARG A 333 20.17 2.38 6.15
C ARG A 333 20.95 1.12 5.83
N MET A 334 21.22 0.84 4.54
CA MET A 334 21.99 -0.33 4.12
C MET A 334 23.43 -0.27 4.65
N ALA A 335 24.10 0.87 4.52
CA ALA A 335 25.46 1.04 5.05
C ALA A 335 25.52 0.86 6.58
N HIS A 336 24.53 1.39 7.30
CA HIS A 336 24.40 1.19 8.76
C HIS A 336 24.20 -0.28 9.11
N MET A 337 23.34 -0.99 8.38
CA MET A 337 23.09 -2.40 8.60
C MET A 337 24.32 -3.25 8.32
N GLU A 338 24.98 -3.06 7.18
CA GLU A 338 26.18 -3.82 6.80
C GLU A 338 27.30 -3.64 7.82
N THR A 339 27.49 -2.42 8.33
CA THR A 339 28.45 -2.14 9.39
C THR A 339 28.16 -2.95 10.65
N ASN A 340 26.91 -2.93 11.15
CA ASN A 340 26.54 -3.62 12.38
C ASN A 340 26.50 -5.15 12.23
N LEU A 341 26.03 -5.66 11.09
CA LEU A 341 26.06 -7.09 10.77
C LEU A 341 27.51 -7.59 10.70
N GLY A 342 28.44 -6.80 10.16
CA GLY A 342 29.88 -7.10 10.16
C GLY A 342 30.50 -7.18 11.56
N LEU A 343 29.87 -6.54 12.57
CA LEU A 343 30.23 -6.65 13.99
C LEU A 343 29.53 -7.83 14.70
N GLY A 344 28.78 -8.65 13.96
CA GLY A 344 28.00 -9.76 14.50
C GLY A 344 26.70 -9.35 15.19
N MET A 345 26.29 -8.09 15.10
CA MET A 345 25.01 -7.62 15.64
C MET A 345 23.87 -7.94 14.68
N HIS A 346 22.69 -8.28 15.21
CA HIS A 346 21.49 -8.56 14.43
C HIS A 346 20.31 -7.70 14.92
N PRO A 347 19.53 -7.05 14.03
CA PRO A 347 18.48 -6.12 14.48
C PRO A 347 17.36 -6.79 15.28
N ASP A 348 17.08 -8.08 15.03
CA ASP A 348 16.11 -8.83 15.85
C ASP A 348 16.60 -9.17 17.27
N LEU A 349 17.90 -9.12 17.55
CA LEU A 349 18.49 -9.62 18.81
C LEU A 349 19.16 -8.54 19.64
N ASP A 350 19.72 -7.54 18.97
CA ASP A 350 20.53 -6.51 19.58
C ASP A 350 19.69 -5.23 19.72
N PRO A 351 19.22 -4.88 20.93
CA PRO A 351 18.41 -3.66 21.14
C PRO A 351 19.15 -2.37 20.75
N ARG A 352 20.49 -2.44 20.67
CA ARG A 352 21.36 -1.32 20.29
C ARG A 352 21.60 -1.21 18.79
N PHE A 353 21.13 -2.16 17.98
CA PHE A 353 21.43 -2.20 16.54
C PHE A 353 21.12 -0.87 15.84
N TRP A 354 20.02 -0.22 16.22
CA TRP A 354 19.58 1.04 15.63
C TRP A 354 19.93 2.29 16.45
N SER A 355 20.63 2.16 17.59
CA SER A 355 20.78 3.27 18.54
C SER A 355 21.50 4.50 17.97
N ASN A 356 22.39 4.28 17.00
CA ASN A 356 23.18 5.34 16.38
C ASN A 356 22.76 5.62 14.94
N PHE A 357 21.68 5.01 14.45
CA PHE A 357 21.20 5.26 13.09
C PHE A 357 20.53 6.64 13.01
N GLN A 358 21.09 7.52 12.21
CA GLN A 358 20.51 8.83 11.92
C GLN A 358 20.00 8.84 10.47
N PRO A 359 18.69 8.67 10.24
CA PRO A 359 18.17 8.71 8.88
C PRO A 359 18.34 10.12 8.30
N PRO A 360 18.56 10.26 6.99
CA PRO A 360 18.53 11.57 6.36
C PRO A 360 17.17 12.23 6.59
N THR A 361 17.16 13.56 6.68
CA THR A 361 15.93 14.34 6.81
C THR A 361 15.31 14.58 5.43
N TYR A 362 13.99 14.38 5.31
CA TYR A 362 13.25 14.85 4.15
C TYR A 362 13.05 16.35 4.26
N LEU A 363 13.53 17.10 3.27
CA LEU A 363 13.30 18.54 3.18
C LEU A 363 12.10 18.74 2.24
N PRO A 364 10.89 18.99 2.77
CA PRO A 364 9.75 19.29 1.92
C PRO A 364 10.05 20.55 1.11
N ARG A 365 9.43 20.67 -0.07
CA ARG A 365 9.51 21.89 -0.86
C ARG A 365 9.13 23.07 0.03
N GLU A 366 10.01 24.05 0.14
CA GLU A 366 9.64 25.34 0.72
C GLU A 366 8.53 25.91 -0.16
N LEU A 367 7.32 25.99 0.38
CA LEU A 367 6.25 26.71 -0.28
C LEU A 367 6.75 28.15 -0.44
N PRO A 368 6.59 28.77 -1.63
CA PRO A 368 6.83 30.19 -1.76
C PRO A 368 6.05 30.84 -0.63
N ARG A 369 6.75 31.57 0.24
CA ARG A 369 6.04 32.34 1.26
C ARG A 369 5.02 33.17 0.50
N PRO A 370 3.73 33.12 0.88
CA PRO A 370 2.74 33.96 0.23
C PRO A 370 3.33 35.36 0.20
N GLU A 371 3.54 35.91 -1.00
CA GLU A 371 4.03 37.27 -1.16
C GLU A 371 3.18 38.10 -0.21
N ALA A 372 3.83 38.82 0.70
CA ALA A 372 3.13 39.64 1.66
C ALA A 372 2.13 40.45 0.85
N ARG A 373 0.83 40.20 1.05
CA ARG A 373 -0.20 40.89 0.28
C ARG A 373 0.16 42.36 0.41
N PRO A 374 0.37 43.09 -0.70
CA PRO A 374 0.70 44.50 -0.61
C PRO A 374 -0.33 45.09 0.35
N GLU A 375 0.15 45.70 1.44
CA GLU A 375 -0.73 46.30 2.44
C GLU A 375 -1.69 47.16 1.64
N VAL A 376 -2.95 46.73 1.56
CA VAL A 376 -3.97 47.54 0.93
C VAL A 376 -3.94 48.80 1.80
N PRO A 377 -3.49 49.95 1.26
CA PRO A 377 -3.38 51.16 2.07
C PRO A 377 -4.74 51.32 2.71
N ALA A 378 -4.77 51.35 4.04
CA ALA A 378 -6.00 51.33 4.82
C ALA A 378 -6.94 52.36 4.20
N ALA A 379 -7.89 51.88 3.40
CA ALA A 379 -8.85 52.76 2.77
C ALA A 379 -9.55 53.38 3.97
N ALA A 380 -9.43 54.70 4.11
CA ALA A 380 -9.96 55.45 5.22
C ALA A 380 -11.46 55.15 5.31
N SER A 381 -11.81 54.14 6.08
CA SER A 381 -13.19 53.84 6.42
C SER A 381 -13.58 54.98 7.34
N GLY A 382 -14.22 55.99 6.75
CA GLY A 382 -15.00 56.99 7.48
C GLY A 382 -16.15 56.29 8.19
N GLN A 383 -15.82 55.54 9.23
CA GLN A 383 -16.77 54.94 10.14
C GLN A 383 -16.96 55.99 11.23
N GLU A 384 -18.05 56.75 11.10
CA GLU A 384 -18.51 57.69 12.12
C GLU A 384 -18.57 56.97 13.46
N ARG A 385 -17.81 57.47 14.44
CA ARG A 385 -17.82 56.98 15.81
C ARG A 385 -19.16 57.36 16.46
N GLY A 386 -20.07 56.41 16.55
CA GLY A 386 -21.22 56.51 17.46
C GLY A 386 -20.75 56.55 18.92
N PRO A 387 -21.41 57.33 19.80
CA PRO A 387 -21.00 57.46 21.20
C PRO A 387 -21.48 56.26 22.03
N GLY A 388 -20.57 55.70 22.83
CA GLY A 388 -20.93 54.98 24.05
C GLY A 388 -21.05 53.46 23.93
N SER A 389 -19.95 52.76 24.19
CA SER A 389 -19.95 51.61 25.10
C SER A 389 -18.51 51.16 25.35
N SER A 390 -18.00 51.54 26.52
CA SER A 390 -16.75 51.04 27.08
C SER A 390 -16.98 49.62 27.61
N LEU A 391 -16.54 48.60 26.87
CA LEU A 391 -16.30 47.28 27.43
C LEU A 391 -14.81 47.16 27.80
N PRO A 392 -14.48 46.60 28.98
CA PRO A 392 -13.10 46.49 29.41
C PRO A 392 -12.35 45.45 28.59
N ALA A 393 -11.09 45.77 28.27
CA ALA A 393 -10.16 44.91 27.57
C ALA A 393 -9.91 43.61 28.37
N ALA A 394 -10.30 42.48 27.79
CA ALA A 394 -9.86 41.18 28.27
C ALA A 394 -8.36 41.03 27.98
N GLN A 395 -7.55 40.99 29.03
CA GLN A 395 -6.13 40.62 28.96
C GLN A 395 -6.02 39.22 28.37
N ALA A 396 -5.28 39.09 27.27
CA ALA A 396 -4.91 37.80 26.72
C ALA A 396 -3.99 37.08 27.71
N ALA A 397 -4.41 35.89 28.17
CA ALA A 397 -3.58 35.02 28.97
C ALA A 397 -2.37 34.52 28.16
N PRO A 398 -1.19 34.35 28.79
CA PRO A 398 -0.02 33.83 28.11
C PRO A 398 -0.26 32.38 27.67
N VAL A 399 0.08 32.09 26.42
CA VAL A 399 0.12 30.74 25.84
C VAL A 399 1.24 29.95 26.53
N PRO A 400 0.97 28.81 27.19
CA PRO A 400 2.04 27.98 27.72
C PRO A 400 2.77 27.30 26.55
N ALA A 401 4.10 27.31 26.62
CA ALA A 401 4.95 26.56 25.72
C ALA A 401 4.60 25.05 25.82
N ALA A 402 4.20 24.46 24.70
CA ALA A 402 3.94 23.04 24.60
C ALA A 402 5.28 22.27 24.70
N GLN A 403 5.55 21.68 25.85
CA GLN A 403 6.43 20.51 25.96
C GLN A 403 5.61 19.27 25.61
N GLU A 404 6.07 18.52 24.61
CA GLU A 404 5.51 17.22 24.25
C GLU A 404 5.76 16.20 25.37
N ALA A 405 4.79 16.06 26.28
CA ALA A 405 4.65 14.91 27.14
C ALA A 405 3.43 14.11 26.66
N ILE A 406 3.65 12.90 26.17
CA ILE A 406 2.60 11.96 25.77
C ILE A 406 1.89 11.47 27.05
N PRO A 407 0.59 11.76 27.29
CA PRO A 407 -0.07 11.27 28.47
C PRO A 407 -0.61 9.85 28.23
N LEU A 408 -0.24 8.94 29.13
CA LEU A 408 -0.68 7.55 29.27
C LEU A 408 -2.22 7.35 29.47
N GLY A 409 -3.05 8.38 29.26
CA GLY A 409 -4.48 8.37 29.57
C GLY A 409 -5.41 7.84 28.48
N THR A 410 -4.94 7.67 27.24
CA THR A 410 -5.81 7.31 26.10
C THR A 410 -6.20 5.82 26.05
N TRP A 411 -5.56 4.97 26.85
CA TRP A 411 -5.84 3.52 26.87
C TRP A 411 -7.07 3.14 27.71
N MET A 412 -7.50 3.96 28.67
CA MET A 412 -8.67 3.63 29.51
C MET A 412 -10.03 3.88 28.84
N LEU A 413 -10.11 4.73 27.82
CA LEU A 413 -11.37 5.00 27.11
C LEU A 413 -11.73 3.94 26.06
N MET A 414 -10.75 3.15 25.58
CA MET A 414 -11.02 2.07 24.62
C MET A 414 -11.56 0.79 25.28
N LEU A 415 -11.31 0.57 26.56
CA LEU A 415 -11.86 -0.58 27.30
C LEU A 415 -13.31 -0.36 27.75
N GLY A 416 -13.73 0.90 27.97
CA GLY A 416 -15.12 1.23 28.31
C GLY A 416 -16.09 1.12 27.13
N GLY A 417 -15.66 1.48 25.92
CA GLY A 417 -16.50 1.44 24.72
C GLY A 417 -16.83 0.02 24.23
N GLY A 418 -15.91 -0.92 24.41
CA GLY A 418 -16.12 -2.33 24.04
C GLY A 418 -17.22 -3.01 24.86
N LEU A 419 -17.34 -2.68 26.14
CA LEU A 419 -18.35 -3.28 27.02
C LEU A 419 -19.78 -2.83 26.64
N VAL A 420 -19.95 -1.56 26.26
CA VAL A 420 -21.25 -1.01 25.83
C VAL A 420 -21.70 -1.62 24.50
N PHE A 421 -20.77 -1.87 23.57
CA PHE A 421 -21.07 -2.48 22.28
C PHE A 421 -21.52 -3.95 22.42
N VAL A 422 -20.88 -4.73 23.29
CA VAL A 422 -21.27 -6.13 23.54
C VAL A 422 -22.66 -6.23 24.18
N VAL A 423 -22.99 -5.33 25.11
CA VAL A 423 -24.31 -5.28 25.75
C VAL A 423 -25.40 -4.89 24.75
N LEU A 424 -25.15 -3.92 23.86
CA LEU A 424 -26.13 -3.49 22.86
C LEU A 424 -26.36 -4.54 21.78
N VAL A 425 -25.31 -5.22 21.30
CA VAL A 425 -25.45 -6.33 20.33
C VAL A 425 -26.17 -7.52 20.96
N GLY A 426 -25.87 -7.84 22.22
CA GLY A 426 -26.58 -8.88 22.98
C GLY A 426 -28.06 -8.57 23.16
N ALA A 427 -28.42 -7.32 23.51
CA ALA A 427 -29.80 -6.89 23.68
C ALA A 427 -30.59 -6.91 22.36
N VAL A 428 -29.99 -6.46 21.24
CA VAL A 428 -30.62 -6.52 19.92
C VAL A 428 -30.81 -7.96 19.45
N TRP A 429 -29.86 -8.86 19.72
CA TRP A 429 -29.97 -10.26 19.37
C TRP A 429 -31.06 -10.99 20.19
N PHE A 430 -31.19 -10.67 21.48
CA PHE A 430 -32.21 -11.23 22.38
C PHE A 430 -33.61 -10.75 22.01
N LEU A 431 -33.78 -9.47 21.65
CA LEU A 431 -35.06 -8.92 21.19
C LEU A 431 -35.49 -9.48 19.82
N ARG A 432 -34.54 -9.92 18.98
CA ARG A 432 -34.84 -10.51 17.67
C ARG A 432 -35.21 -11.99 17.70
N ASN A 433 -34.92 -12.70 18.79
CA ASN A 433 -35.13 -14.16 18.89
C ASN A 433 -35.80 -14.60 20.20
N PRO A 434 -37.00 -14.09 20.55
CA PRO A 434 -37.71 -14.59 21.72
C PRO A 434 -38.24 -15.99 21.42
N GLY A 435 -37.65 -17.03 22.01
CA GLY A 435 -38.25 -18.37 22.05
C GLY A 435 -37.38 -19.56 21.64
N ARG A 436 -36.06 -19.43 21.49
CA ARG A 436 -35.19 -20.63 21.43
C ARG A 436 -34.82 -21.08 22.84
N GLU A 437 -35.75 -21.79 23.48
CA GLU A 437 -35.43 -22.62 24.64
C GLU A 437 -34.50 -23.75 24.20
N SER A 438 -33.27 -23.73 24.72
CA SER A 438 -32.35 -24.86 24.66
C SER A 438 -32.93 -26.01 25.48
N ARG A 439 -33.33 -27.10 24.83
CA ARG A 439 -33.46 -28.39 25.50
C ARG A 439 -32.05 -28.92 25.87
N PRO A 440 -31.92 -29.56 27.04
CA PRO A 440 -30.64 -30.05 27.56
C PRO A 440 -29.97 -31.09 26.67
#